data_AF-A0A8S1H9D3-F1
#
_entry.id   AF-A0A8S1H9D3-F1
#
_cell.length_a   1.000
_cell.length_b   1.000
_cell.length_c   1.000
_cell.angle_alpha   90.00
_cell.angle_beta   90.00
_cell.angle_gamma   90.00
#
_symmetry.space_group_name_H-M   'P 1'
#
loop_
_entity.id
_entity.type
_entity.pdbx_description
1 polymer ?
#
loop_
_entity_poly.entity_id
_entity_poly.type
_entity_poly.pdbx_seq_one_letter_code
_entity_poly.pdbx_strand_id
1 'polypeptide(L)'
;MNIMTPSGGFVPLLQKLQMLAHEDLLTAVRAPARIHYNGTVVASHPAVHTVSCEINIKQFPLDDQRCAIEVVSWAYGQEKIRLHAMTDHSLEHYKKNEEWHLLSINVSEARYDHEGISVSEVKFEVSLKRRPLFYMVTLTFPSYVMCAISVVGLFARFSTTGEREYELDEMELQESSMEILKRKTTNGYVLISERLDVIFMTFFLSAVTIPVVVLFYLSQPSAPIVMQQKKRNFPTGLETF
;
A
#
# COMPACT_ATOMS: atom_id res chain seq x y z
N MET A 1 -6.84 36.78 -3.23
CA MET A 1 -6.18 37.84 -4.01
C MET A 1 -6.72 37.75 -5.44
N ASN A 2 -7.51 38.72 -5.89
CA ASN A 2 -8.15 38.67 -7.21
C ASN A 2 -7.08 38.74 -8.29
N ILE A 3 -7.00 37.74 -9.18
CA ILE A 3 -6.15 37.83 -10.36
C ILE A 3 -6.96 38.58 -11.41
N MET A 4 -6.85 39.91 -11.38
CA MET A 4 -7.21 40.73 -12.52
C MET A 4 -6.26 40.31 -13.64
N THR A 5 -6.78 39.77 -14.74
CA THR A 5 -5.93 39.56 -15.91
C THR A 5 -5.28 40.90 -16.28
N PRO A 6 -4.04 40.92 -16.79
CA PRO A 6 -3.36 42.16 -17.18
C PRO A 6 -4.12 42.95 -18.28
N SER A 7 -5.18 42.39 -18.85
CA SER A 7 -6.11 43.00 -19.80
C SER A 7 -7.47 43.42 -19.20
N GLY A 8 -7.65 43.38 -17.88
CA GLY A 8 -8.85 43.91 -17.20
C GLY A 8 -10.06 42.96 -17.11
N GLY A 9 -9.93 41.70 -17.49
CA GLY A 9 -10.99 40.68 -17.37
C GLY A 9 -11.05 40.06 -15.97
N PHE A 10 -12.28 39.80 -15.49
CA PHE A 10 -12.58 39.09 -14.24
C PHE A 10 -12.43 37.58 -14.42
N VAL A 11 -11.65 36.93 -13.56
CA VAL A 11 -11.53 35.46 -13.48
C VAL A 11 -11.88 35.04 -12.06
N PRO A 12 -12.88 34.15 -11.86
CA PRO A 12 -13.28 33.74 -10.52
C PRO A 12 -12.20 32.89 -9.84
N LEU A 13 -11.99 33.13 -8.55
CA LEU A 13 -11.07 32.34 -7.73
C LEU A 13 -11.69 30.98 -7.42
N LEU A 14 -11.12 29.93 -8.01
CA LEU A 14 -11.42 28.55 -7.68
C LEU A 14 -10.43 28.07 -6.61
N GLN A 15 -10.95 27.61 -5.48
CA GLN A 15 -10.17 26.93 -4.45
C GLN A 15 -10.35 25.42 -4.59
N LYS A 16 -9.33 24.66 -4.21
CA LYS A 16 -9.35 23.21 -4.17
C LYS A 16 -9.16 22.79 -2.72
N LEU A 17 -10.17 22.15 -2.13
CA LEU A 17 -10.27 21.98 -0.67
C LEU A 17 -9.15 21.10 -0.08
N GLN A 18 -8.63 20.14 -0.85
CA GLN A 18 -7.66 19.14 -0.39
C GLN A 18 -6.21 19.42 -0.87
N MET A 19 -5.88 20.65 -1.26
CA MET A 19 -4.53 20.97 -1.74
C MET A 19 -3.51 21.14 -0.61
N LEU A 20 -2.39 20.44 -0.75
CA LEU A 20 -1.20 20.55 0.09
C LEU A 20 -0.15 21.48 -0.52
N ALA A 21 0.03 21.42 -1.84
CA ALA A 21 0.96 22.26 -2.58
C ALA A 21 0.45 22.53 -4.00
N HIS A 22 0.91 23.64 -4.57
CA HIS A 22 0.53 24.09 -5.90
C HIS A 22 1.72 24.74 -6.60
N GLU A 23 1.99 24.31 -7.82
CA GLU A 23 3.04 24.86 -8.68
C GLU A 23 2.47 25.20 -10.06
N ASP A 24 2.64 26.46 -10.47
CA ASP A 24 2.18 26.98 -11.76
C ASP A 24 3.24 26.76 -12.83
N LEU A 25 2.90 26.00 -13.88
CA LEU A 25 3.80 25.67 -14.98
C LEU A 25 4.07 26.86 -15.93
N LEU A 26 3.29 27.94 -15.82
CA LEU A 26 3.39 29.14 -16.65
C LEU A 26 3.75 30.40 -15.85
N THR A 27 4.38 30.27 -14.67
CA THR A 27 4.80 31.42 -13.85
C THR A 27 5.63 32.47 -14.60
N ALA A 28 6.36 32.08 -15.65
CA ALA A 28 7.15 32.98 -16.48
C ALA A 28 6.42 33.58 -17.71
N VAL A 29 5.24 33.06 -18.10
CA VAL A 29 4.54 33.45 -19.33
C VAL A 29 3.07 33.74 -19.04
N ARG A 30 2.56 34.92 -19.41
CA ARG A 30 1.12 35.22 -19.33
C ARG A 30 0.33 34.18 -20.12
N ALA A 31 -0.51 33.40 -19.42
CA ALA A 31 -1.42 32.45 -20.05
C ALA A 31 -2.46 33.23 -20.90
N PRO A 32 -2.55 33.01 -22.23
CA PRO A 32 -3.51 33.71 -23.07
C PRO A 32 -4.93 33.20 -22.81
N ALA A 33 -5.90 34.12 -22.74
CA ALA A 33 -7.33 33.81 -22.73
C ALA A 33 -7.91 34.06 -24.13
N ARG A 34 -8.70 33.12 -24.65
CA ARG A 34 -9.42 33.27 -25.93
C ARG A 34 -10.80 33.85 -25.66
N ILE A 35 -11.10 34.95 -26.32
CA ILE A 35 -12.39 35.65 -26.21
C ILE A 35 -13.14 35.46 -27.53
N HIS A 36 -14.36 34.93 -27.45
CA HIS A 36 -15.25 34.76 -28.60
C HIS A 36 -16.20 35.95 -28.74
N TYR A 37 -16.68 36.21 -29.97
CA TYR A 37 -17.59 37.33 -30.26
C TYR A 37 -18.91 37.28 -29.48
N ASN A 38 -19.32 36.09 -29.02
CA ASN A 38 -20.54 35.88 -28.22
C ASN A 38 -20.31 36.13 -26.70
N GLY A 39 -19.13 36.63 -26.31
CA GLY A 39 -18.77 36.87 -24.92
C GLY A 39 -18.25 35.64 -24.17
N THR A 40 -18.11 34.48 -24.83
CA THR A 40 -17.50 33.30 -24.20
C THR A 40 -16.00 33.49 -24.05
N VAL A 41 -15.49 33.29 -22.84
CA VAL A 41 -14.05 33.36 -22.54
C VAL A 41 -13.55 31.96 -22.19
N VAL A 42 -12.52 31.51 -22.90
CA VAL A 42 -11.86 30.22 -22.65
C VAL A 42 -10.43 30.50 -22.18
N ALA A 43 -10.10 30.03 -20.98
CA ALA A 43 -8.77 30.16 -20.40
C ALA A 43 -8.30 28.79 -19.91
N SER A 44 -7.06 28.43 -20.25
CA SER A 44 -6.43 27.18 -19.83
C SER A 44 -5.21 27.51 -18.98
N HIS A 45 -5.17 26.94 -17.78
CA HIS A 45 -4.06 27.15 -16.83
C HIS A 45 -3.46 25.80 -16.45
N PRO A 46 -2.29 25.42 -17.01
CA PRO A 46 -1.62 24.19 -16.64
C PRO A 46 -0.94 24.37 -15.28
N ALA A 47 -1.23 23.46 -14.36
CA ALA A 47 -0.70 23.51 -13.01
C ALA A 47 -0.48 22.10 -12.46
N VAL A 48 0.50 21.98 -11.57
CA VAL A 48 0.73 20.78 -10.77
C VAL A 48 0.08 20.99 -9.41
N HIS A 49 -0.74 20.02 -9.01
CA HIS A 49 -1.44 20.02 -7.72
C HIS A 49 -1.03 18.81 -6.91
N THR A 50 -0.57 19.07 -5.69
CA THR A 50 -0.38 18.03 -4.67
C THR A 50 -1.62 18.03 -3.79
N VAL A 51 -2.34 16.91 -3.79
CA VAL A 51 -3.59 16.75 -3.03
C VAL A 51 -3.41 15.72 -1.91
N SER A 52 -4.05 15.98 -0.78
CA SER A 52 -4.15 15.00 0.32
C SER A 52 -5.29 14.03 0.02
N CYS A 53 -5.02 12.73 0.15
CA CYS A 53 -5.98 11.67 -0.06
C CYS A 53 -5.81 10.60 1.02
N GLU A 54 -6.92 10.10 1.55
CA GLU A 54 -6.91 8.98 2.50
C GLU A 54 -6.63 7.67 1.74
N ILE A 55 -5.61 6.95 2.18
CA ILE A 55 -5.18 5.70 1.53
C ILE A 55 -5.71 4.50 2.32
N ASN A 56 -6.44 3.61 1.65
CA ASN A 56 -6.93 2.38 2.23
C ASN A 56 -5.96 1.23 1.94
N ILE A 57 -5.29 0.72 2.98
CA ILE A 57 -4.25 -0.29 2.80
C ILE A 57 -4.62 -1.71 3.23
N LYS A 58 -5.93 -2.01 3.32
CA LYS A 58 -6.44 -3.34 3.72
C LYS A 58 -6.03 -4.49 2.81
N GLN A 59 -5.76 -4.22 1.54
CA GLN A 59 -5.43 -5.21 0.51
C GLN A 59 -4.04 -4.99 -0.10
N PHE A 60 -3.17 -4.23 0.56
CA PHE A 60 -1.82 -3.98 0.07
C PHE A 60 -1.07 -5.31 -0.19
N PRO A 61 -0.31 -5.46 -1.29
CA PRO A 61 -0.05 -4.49 -2.38
C PRO A 61 -1.05 -4.55 -3.56
N LEU A 62 -2.15 -5.30 -3.42
CA LEU A 62 -3.23 -5.48 -4.39
C LEU A 62 -4.40 -4.52 -4.09
N ASP A 63 -4.10 -3.28 -3.75
CA ASP A 63 -5.03 -2.25 -3.34
C ASP A 63 -5.53 -1.38 -4.50
N ASP A 64 -6.81 -1.00 -4.42
CA ASP A 64 -7.43 0.03 -5.25
C ASP A 64 -7.67 1.27 -4.37
N GLN A 65 -7.29 2.45 -4.88
CA GLN A 65 -7.40 3.73 -4.20
C GLN A 65 -8.39 4.65 -4.90
N ARG A 66 -9.13 5.44 -4.11
CA ARG A 66 -10.07 6.45 -4.60
C ARG A 66 -9.73 7.79 -3.98
N CYS A 67 -9.30 8.73 -4.80
CA CYS A 67 -8.95 10.06 -4.35
C CYS A 67 -9.92 11.07 -4.95
N ALA A 68 -10.54 11.87 -4.08
CA ALA A 68 -11.35 13.00 -4.49
C ALA A 68 -10.45 14.22 -4.69
N ILE A 69 -10.84 15.09 -5.61
CA ILE A 69 -10.34 16.45 -5.75
C ILE A 69 -11.57 17.34 -5.88
N GLU A 70 -11.79 18.17 -4.88
CA GLU A 70 -12.99 19.01 -4.77
C GLU A 70 -12.61 20.45 -5.12
N VAL A 71 -13.28 20.99 -6.15
CA VAL A 71 -13.10 22.35 -6.66
C VAL A 71 -14.33 23.17 -6.32
N VAL A 72 -14.12 24.27 -5.61
CA VAL A 72 -15.18 25.18 -5.14
C VAL A 72 -14.84 26.62 -5.48
N SER A 73 -15.84 27.49 -5.54
CA SER A 73 -15.60 28.95 -5.60
C SER A 73 -15.30 29.49 -4.20
N TRP A 74 -14.14 30.14 -4.03
CA TRP A 74 -13.71 30.63 -2.70
C TRP A 74 -14.62 31.73 -2.13
N ALA A 75 -15.06 32.66 -2.99
CA ALA A 75 -15.62 33.95 -2.56
C ALA A 75 -17.11 34.14 -2.90
N TYR A 76 -17.72 33.21 -3.64
CA TYR A 76 -19.05 33.39 -4.21
C TYR A 76 -19.90 32.15 -3.99
N GLY A 77 -21.15 32.36 -3.58
CA GLY A 77 -22.16 31.31 -3.51
C GLY A 77 -22.70 30.94 -4.89
N GLN A 78 -23.46 29.86 -4.92
CA GLN A 78 -24.05 29.27 -6.12
C GLN A 78 -24.99 30.22 -6.89
N GLU A 79 -25.53 31.23 -6.21
CA GLU A 79 -26.38 32.26 -6.80
C GLU A 79 -25.62 33.21 -7.73
N LYS A 80 -24.30 33.37 -7.52
CA LYS A 80 -23.43 34.22 -8.34
C LYS A 80 -22.58 33.43 -9.32
N ILE A 81 -22.05 32.28 -8.88
CA ILE A 81 -21.17 31.44 -9.69
C ILE A 81 -21.63 30.00 -9.61
N ARG A 82 -21.89 29.39 -10.77
CA ARG A 82 -22.15 27.95 -10.89
C ARG A 82 -21.01 27.30 -11.63
N LEU A 83 -20.44 26.27 -11.01
CA LEU A 83 -19.43 25.44 -11.62
C LEU A 83 -20.14 24.31 -12.35
N HIS A 84 -19.86 24.19 -13.65
CA HIS A 84 -20.34 23.08 -14.46
C HIS A 84 -19.16 22.28 -14.98
N ALA A 85 -19.23 20.97 -14.77
CA ALA A 85 -18.19 20.06 -15.19
C ALA A 85 -18.46 19.55 -16.60
N MET A 86 -17.46 19.62 -17.47
CA MET A 86 -17.49 18.85 -18.71
C MET A 86 -17.25 17.38 -18.37
N THR A 87 -18.21 16.52 -18.73
CA THR A 87 -18.12 15.07 -18.49
C THR A 87 -17.09 14.42 -19.40
N ASP A 88 -16.84 15.00 -20.57
CA ASP A 88 -15.86 14.52 -21.53
C ASP A 88 -14.46 15.04 -21.17
N HIS A 89 -13.66 14.18 -20.56
CA HIS A 89 -12.28 14.47 -20.18
C HIS A 89 -11.33 13.73 -21.12
N SER A 90 -10.51 14.49 -21.86
CA SER A 90 -9.52 13.91 -22.76
C SER A 90 -8.32 13.37 -21.99
N LEU A 91 -8.03 12.08 -22.17
CA LEU A 91 -6.82 11.41 -21.71
C LEU A 91 -5.74 11.33 -22.81
N GLU A 92 -5.86 12.11 -23.88
CA GLU A 92 -4.94 12.06 -25.04
C GLU A 92 -3.47 12.28 -24.65
N HIS A 93 -3.23 13.22 -23.73
CA HIS A 93 -1.88 13.54 -23.26
C HIS A 93 -1.50 12.83 -21.95
N TYR A 94 -2.26 11.80 -21.54
CA TYR A 94 -1.98 11.06 -20.32
C TYR A 94 -0.75 10.18 -20.48
N LYS A 95 0.31 10.47 -19.70
CA LYS A 95 1.46 9.58 -19.54
C LYS A 95 1.16 8.54 -18.47
N LYS A 96 1.16 7.26 -18.86
CA LYS A 96 0.95 6.14 -17.93
C LYS A 96 2.01 6.14 -16.83
N ASN A 97 1.56 5.98 -15.59
CA ASN A 97 2.44 5.83 -14.42
C ASN A 97 2.90 4.36 -14.30
N GLU A 98 4.12 4.17 -13.81
CA GLU A 98 4.74 2.84 -13.66
C GLU A 98 4.23 2.11 -12.41
N GLU A 99 3.96 2.83 -11.33
CA GLU A 99 3.46 2.27 -10.07
C GLU A 99 1.92 2.21 -10.05
N TRP A 100 1.26 3.20 -10.65
CA TRP A 100 -0.19 3.37 -10.57
C TRP A 100 -0.87 3.23 -11.93
N HIS A 101 -1.93 2.44 -11.98
CA HIS A 101 -2.80 2.29 -13.13
C HIS A 101 -4.07 3.13 -12.92
N LEU A 102 -4.31 4.11 -13.79
CA LEU A 102 -5.56 4.88 -13.78
C LEU A 102 -6.71 3.99 -14.25
N LEU A 103 -7.70 3.77 -13.37
CA LEU A 103 -8.90 2.98 -13.69
C LEU A 103 -9.97 3.85 -14.35
N SER A 104 -10.34 4.94 -13.67
CA SER A 104 -11.40 5.84 -14.12
C SER A 104 -11.29 7.19 -13.43
N ILE A 105 -11.80 8.24 -14.09
CA ILE A 105 -12.04 9.55 -13.50
C ILE A 105 -13.54 9.79 -13.56
N ASN A 106 -14.19 9.91 -12.41
CA ASN A 106 -15.60 10.22 -12.33
C ASN A 106 -15.75 11.68 -11.92
N VAL A 107 -16.67 12.40 -12.56
CA VAL A 107 -16.88 13.83 -12.31
C VAL A 107 -18.32 14.04 -11.90
N SER A 108 -18.52 14.68 -10.75
CA SER A 108 -19.83 14.94 -10.19
C SER A 108 -19.95 16.40 -9.75
N GLU A 109 -21.12 16.98 -9.97
CA GLU A 109 -21.46 18.30 -9.47
C GLU A 109 -22.16 18.14 -8.11
N ALA A 110 -21.69 18.90 -7.12
CA ALA A 110 -22.19 18.87 -5.76
C ALA A 110 -22.45 20.29 -5.25
N ARG A 111 -22.99 20.37 -4.02
CA ARG A 111 -23.17 21.64 -3.32
C ARG A 111 -22.57 21.50 -1.94
N TYR A 112 -21.78 22.51 -1.57
CA TYR A 112 -21.15 22.59 -0.27
C TYR A 112 -21.78 23.76 0.51
N ASP A 113 -22.42 23.45 1.62
CA ASP A 113 -23.02 24.47 2.49
C ASP A 113 -22.02 24.85 3.58
N HIS A 114 -21.66 26.14 3.63
CA HIS A 114 -20.77 26.71 4.65
C HIS A 114 -21.41 27.96 5.26
N GLU A 115 -21.60 27.96 6.58
CA GLU A 115 -22.10 29.12 7.33
C GLU A 115 -23.42 29.71 6.76
N GLY A 116 -24.29 28.87 6.22
CA GLY A 116 -25.58 29.27 5.64
C GLY A 116 -25.52 29.77 4.19
N ILE A 117 -24.37 29.66 3.53
CA ILE A 117 -24.18 29.98 2.11
C ILE A 117 -23.90 28.69 1.35
N SER A 118 -24.74 28.38 0.36
CA SER A 118 -24.55 27.24 -0.54
C SER A 118 -23.57 27.60 -1.65
N VAL A 119 -22.45 26.88 -1.75
CA VAL A 119 -21.40 27.07 -2.77
C VAL A 119 -21.48 25.94 -3.79
N SER A 120 -21.27 26.28 -5.07
CA SER A 120 -21.19 25.28 -6.14
C SER A 120 -19.88 24.50 -6.04
N GLU A 121 -19.95 23.17 -6.08
CA GLU A 121 -18.79 22.28 -5.98
C GLU A 121 -18.73 21.35 -7.19
N VAL A 122 -17.52 21.07 -7.67
CA VAL A 122 -17.25 20.00 -8.63
C VAL A 122 -16.24 19.04 -8.02
N LYS A 123 -16.62 17.77 -7.96
CA LYS A 123 -15.82 16.68 -7.38
C LYS A 123 -15.31 15.77 -8.48
N PHE A 124 -13.98 15.68 -8.57
CA PHE A 124 -13.26 14.74 -9.42
C PHE A 124 -12.81 13.55 -8.59
N GLU A 125 -13.39 12.38 -8.81
CA GLU A 125 -13.01 11.13 -8.16
C GLU A 125 -12.08 10.34 -9.09
N VAL A 126 -10.80 10.26 -8.72
CA VAL A 126 -9.77 9.53 -9.44
C VAL A 126 -9.62 8.15 -8.81
N SER A 127 -9.92 7.11 -9.58
CA SER A 127 -9.72 5.71 -9.18
C SER A 127 -8.40 5.19 -9.72
N LEU A 128 -7.53 4.75 -8.82
CA LEU A 128 -6.17 4.29 -9.11
C LEU A 128 -5.99 2.85 -8.61
N LYS A 129 -5.25 2.03 -9.34
CA LYS A 129 -4.88 0.67 -8.96
C LYS A 129 -3.36 0.53 -8.88
N ARG A 130 -2.85 -0.02 -7.79
CA ARG A 130 -1.40 -0.23 -7.64
C ARG A 130 -0.92 -1.39 -8.51
N ARG A 131 0.28 -1.27 -9.08
CA ARG A 131 1.00 -2.40 -9.69
C ARG A 131 1.80 -3.16 -8.62
N PRO A 132 1.41 -4.40 -8.26
CA PRO A 132 1.95 -5.08 -7.08
C PRO A 132 3.33 -5.71 -7.28
N LEU A 133 3.80 -5.86 -8.54
CA LEU A 133 4.97 -6.69 -8.87
C LEU A 133 6.23 -6.32 -8.09
N PHE A 134 6.54 -5.02 -8.02
CA PHE A 134 7.70 -4.54 -7.29
C PHE A 134 7.64 -4.94 -5.81
N TYR A 135 6.49 -4.74 -5.15
CA TYR A 135 6.29 -5.06 -3.74
C TYR A 135 6.29 -6.57 -3.47
N MET A 136 5.72 -7.37 -4.38
CA MET A 136 5.74 -8.83 -4.26
C MET A 136 7.17 -9.39 -4.31
N VAL A 137 8.04 -8.86 -5.18
CA VAL A 137 9.42 -9.36 -5.32
C VAL A 137 10.33 -8.83 -4.22
N THR A 138 10.12 -7.61 -3.73
CA THR A 138 11.02 -6.97 -2.76
C THR A 138 10.61 -7.17 -1.29
N LEU A 139 9.30 -7.27 -1.01
CA LEU A 139 8.80 -7.45 0.36
C LEU A 139 8.38 -8.90 0.59
N THR A 140 7.56 -9.46 -0.30
CA THR A 140 6.94 -10.77 -0.09
C THR A 140 7.90 -11.93 -0.35
N PHE A 141 8.71 -11.87 -1.41
CA PHE A 141 9.62 -12.98 -1.76
C PHE A 141 10.72 -13.22 -0.69
N PRO A 142 11.44 -12.21 -0.16
CA PRO A 142 12.45 -12.44 0.88
C PRO A 142 11.87 -13.06 2.14
N SER A 143 10.66 -12.65 2.56
CA SER A 143 10.00 -13.27 3.72
C SER A 143 9.70 -14.76 3.51
N TYR A 144 9.27 -15.18 2.31
CA TYR A 144 9.09 -16.60 2.01
C TYR A 144 10.41 -17.38 2.04
N VAL A 145 11.50 -16.79 1.55
CA VAL A 145 12.83 -17.41 1.58
C VAL A 145 13.32 -17.58 3.02
N MET A 146 13.21 -16.56 3.87
CA MET A 146 13.58 -16.64 5.29
C MET A 146 12.74 -17.68 6.06
N CYS A 147 11.43 -17.74 5.78
CA CYS A 147 10.57 -18.80 6.32
C CYS A 147 11.01 -20.19 5.85
N ALA A 148 11.37 -20.36 4.58
CA ALA A 148 11.82 -21.65 4.07
C ALA A 148 13.15 -22.08 4.70
N ILE A 149 14.12 -21.17 4.83
CA ILE A 149 15.41 -21.43 5.46
C ILE A 149 15.22 -21.84 6.92
N SER A 150 14.37 -21.16 7.68
CA SER A 150 14.11 -21.51 9.08
C SER A 150 13.45 -22.88 9.24
N VAL A 151 12.52 -23.28 8.37
CA VAL A 151 11.97 -24.64 8.35
C VAL A 151 13.06 -25.67 8.03
N VAL A 152 13.86 -25.44 6.99
CA VAL A 152 14.94 -26.35 6.60
C VAL A 152 15.97 -26.49 7.73
N GLY A 153 16.33 -25.39 8.41
CA GLY A 153 17.24 -25.38 9.55
C GLY A 153 16.74 -26.22 10.73
N LEU A 154 15.42 -26.29 10.97
CA LEU A 154 14.82 -27.15 12.01
C LEU A 154 14.96 -28.66 11.71
N PHE A 155 14.93 -29.05 10.43
CA PHE A 155 14.99 -30.45 10.02
C PHE A 155 16.38 -30.91 9.56
N ALA A 156 17.26 -29.97 9.21
CA ALA A 156 18.66 -30.25 8.92
C ALA A 156 19.31 -30.82 10.18
N ARG A 157 19.74 -32.08 10.11
CA ARG A 157 20.52 -32.71 11.19
C ARG A 157 21.89 -32.05 11.25
N PHE A 158 21.99 -30.92 11.94
CA PHE A 158 23.29 -30.36 12.27
C PHE A 158 23.90 -31.22 13.38
N SER A 159 24.86 -32.05 12.94
CA SER A 159 25.95 -32.55 13.77
C SER A 159 26.45 -31.41 14.64
N THR A 160 26.64 -31.71 15.91
CA THR A 160 27.06 -30.80 16.96
C THR A 160 28.46 -30.24 16.68
N THR A 161 28.60 -29.23 15.83
CA THR A 161 29.86 -28.49 15.66
C THR A 161 29.59 -27.03 15.31
N GLY A 162 29.60 -26.17 16.33
CA GLY A 162 30.31 -24.89 16.34
C GLY A 162 29.84 -23.70 15.49
N GLU A 163 28.90 -23.81 14.56
CA GLU A 163 28.56 -22.68 13.68
C GLU A 163 27.14 -22.17 13.98
N ARG A 164 27.03 -21.25 14.95
CA ARG A 164 25.76 -20.59 15.34
C ARG A 164 25.90 -19.09 15.56
N GLU A 165 26.80 -18.44 14.83
CA GLU A 165 26.99 -16.99 14.91
C GLU A 165 27.26 -16.44 13.50
N TYR A 166 26.21 -16.19 12.69
CA TYR A 166 26.27 -15.17 11.63
C TYR A 166 24.93 -14.78 10.96
N GLU A 167 23.77 -15.39 11.25
CA GLU A 167 22.50 -15.05 10.55
C GLU A 167 21.58 -14.04 11.28
N LEU A 168 21.99 -13.46 12.41
CA LEU A 168 21.15 -12.52 13.17
C LEU A 168 21.30 -11.04 12.73
N ASP A 169 22.47 -10.64 12.20
CA ASP A 169 22.74 -9.23 11.84
C ASP A 169 21.95 -8.75 10.59
N GLU A 170 21.65 -9.63 9.63
CA GLU A 170 20.86 -9.25 8.44
C GLU A 170 19.38 -9.03 8.76
N MET A 171 18.83 -9.70 9.78
CA MET A 171 17.42 -9.55 10.16
C MET A 171 17.17 -8.23 10.91
N GLU A 172 18.16 -7.74 11.67
CA GLU A 172 18.08 -6.51 12.47
C GLU A 172 18.13 -5.24 11.60
N LEU A 173 18.87 -5.28 10.49
CA LEU A 173 18.86 -4.23 9.46
C LEU A 173 17.51 -4.15 8.71
N GLN A 174 16.84 -5.28 8.53
CA GLN A 174 15.49 -5.32 7.96
C GLN A 174 14.46 -4.70 8.93
N GLU A 175 14.52 -5.03 10.23
CA GLU A 175 13.61 -4.46 11.26
C GLU A 175 13.74 -2.94 11.38
N SER A 176 14.98 -2.43 11.44
CA SER A 176 15.24 -0.99 11.57
C SER A 176 14.76 -0.18 10.36
N SER A 177 14.88 -0.72 9.13
CA SER A 177 14.32 -0.09 7.93
C SER A 177 12.79 -0.05 7.95
N MET A 178 12.18 -1.10 8.51
CA MET A 178 10.74 -1.25 8.60
C MET A 178 10.13 -0.33 9.68
N GLU A 179 10.85 -0.07 10.77
CA GLU A 179 10.46 0.91 11.79
C GLU A 179 10.38 2.36 11.28
N ILE A 180 11.28 2.74 10.36
CA ILE A 180 11.26 4.06 9.73
C ILE A 180 10.01 4.22 8.86
N LEU A 181 9.56 3.15 8.20
CA LEU A 181 8.31 3.13 7.44
C LEU A 181 7.07 3.12 8.36
N LYS A 182 7.13 2.45 9.52
CA LYS A 182 6.07 2.41 10.55
C LYS A 182 5.72 3.79 11.11
N ARG A 183 6.71 4.68 11.27
CA ARG A 183 6.53 5.99 11.90
C ARG A 183 5.69 6.96 11.05
N LYS A 184 5.43 6.67 9.77
CA LYS A 184 4.71 7.57 8.85
C LYS A 184 3.21 7.28 8.71
N THR A 185 2.71 6.11 9.12
CA THR A 185 1.28 5.72 8.93
C THR A 185 0.79 4.75 10.02
N THR A 186 0.43 5.26 11.20
CA THR A 186 0.14 4.45 12.40
C THR A 186 -1.10 3.55 12.32
N ASN A 187 -2.10 3.87 11.49
CA ASN A 187 -3.37 3.12 11.48
C ASN A 187 -3.45 2.03 10.40
N GLY A 188 -2.73 2.20 9.30
CA GLY A 188 -2.78 1.24 8.20
C GLY A 188 -1.73 0.15 8.30
N TYR A 189 -0.53 0.48 8.78
CA TYR A 189 0.61 -0.44 8.80
C TYR A 189 0.35 -1.67 9.70
N VAL A 190 -0.29 -1.45 10.86
CA VAL A 190 -0.63 -2.51 11.83
C VAL A 190 -1.50 -3.60 11.20
N LEU A 191 -2.43 -3.22 10.31
CA LEU A 191 -3.36 -4.15 9.65
C LEU A 191 -2.69 -4.99 8.56
N ILE A 192 -1.70 -4.41 7.84
CA ILE A 192 -0.92 -5.15 6.84
C ILE A 192 -0.08 -6.21 7.52
N SER A 193 0.65 -5.84 8.58
CA SER A 193 1.45 -6.78 9.36
C SER A 193 0.60 -7.93 9.86
N GLU A 194 -0.51 -7.65 10.57
CA GLU A 194 -1.35 -8.68 11.16
C GLU A 194 -1.84 -9.74 10.16
N ARG A 195 -2.23 -9.34 8.94
CA ARG A 195 -2.73 -10.29 7.93
C ARG A 195 -1.64 -11.04 7.21
N LEU A 196 -0.58 -10.33 6.83
CA LEU A 196 0.58 -10.93 6.19
C LEU A 196 1.19 -11.96 7.14
N ASP A 197 1.34 -11.61 8.42
CA ASP A 197 1.82 -12.47 9.49
C ASP A 197 0.94 -13.70 9.68
N VAL A 198 -0.40 -13.60 9.63
CA VAL A 198 -1.29 -14.77 9.73
C VAL A 198 -1.13 -15.73 8.54
N ILE A 199 -1.06 -15.22 7.31
CA ILE A 199 -0.86 -16.09 6.13
C ILE A 199 0.52 -16.76 6.19
N PHE A 200 1.56 -16.01 6.57
CA PHE A 200 2.90 -16.55 6.76
C PHE A 200 2.95 -17.59 7.88
N MET A 201 2.31 -17.33 9.02
CA MET A 201 2.24 -18.26 10.16
C MET A 201 1.49 -19.54 9.80
N THR A 202 0.38 -19.47 9.07
CA THR A 202 -0.34 -20.67 8.62
C THR A 202 0.47 -21.51 7.64
N PHE A 203 1.15 -20.87 6.68
CA PHE A 203 2.06 -21.55 5.76
C PHE A 203 3.22 -22.21 6.53
N PHE A 204 3.85 -21.49 7.45
CA PHE A 204 4.96 -22.01 8.26
C PHE A 204 4.54 -23.18 9.14
N LEU A 205 3.41 -23.07 9.86
CA LEU A 205 2.87 -24.17 10.66
C LEU A 205 2.53 -25.38 9.79
N SER A 206 1.99 -25.19 8.57
CA SER A 206 1.75 -26.31 7.65
C SER A 206 3.06 -26.95 7.17
N ALA A 207 4.08 -26.15 6.86
CA ALA A 207 5.37 -26.60 6.38
C ALA A 207 6.19 -27.33 7.45
N VAL A 208 5.96 -27.05 8.74
CA VAL A 208 6.57 -27.77 9.88
C VAL A 208 5.76 -29.00 10.27
N THR A 209 4.43 -28.90 10.30
CA THR A 209 3.56 -30.01 10.74
C THR A 209 3.54 -31.16 9.74
N ILE A 210 3.55 -30.89 8.44
CA ILE A 210 3.51 -31.93 7.41
C ILE A 210 4.74 -32.87 7.50
N PRO A 211 6.00 -32.39 7.53
CA PRO A 211 7.17 -33.27 7.69
C PRO A 211 7.19 -34.00 9.03
N VAL A 212 6.78 -33.38 10.14
CA VAL A 212 6.72 -34.05 11.45
C VAL A 212 5.73 -35.21 11.43
N VAL A 213 4.55 -35.00 10.85
CA VAL A 213 3.53 -36.05 10.69
C VAL A 213 4.05 -37.16 9.78
N VAL A 214 4.67 -36.82 8.66
CA VAL A 214 5.29 -37.80 7.74
C VAL A 214 6.38 -38.60 8.45
N LEU A 215 7.28 -37.96 9.20
CA LEU A 215 8.31 -38.66 9.99
C LEU A 215 7.69 -39.56 11.06
N PHE A 216 6.60 -39.14 11.71
CA PHE A 216 5.88 -39.97 12.67
C PHE A 216 5.25 -41.20 12.00
N TYR A 217 4.61 -41.04 10.83
CA TYR A 217 4.06 -42.15 10.05
C TYR A 217 5.14 -43.10 9.54
N LEU A 218 6.28 -42.58 9.07
CA LEU A 218 7.43 -43.40 8.65
C LEU A 218 8.13 -44.08 9.83
N SER A 219 8.01 -43.51 11.04
CA SER A 219 8.53 -44.10 12.28
C SER A 219 7.60 -45.14 12.90
N GLN A 220 6.36 -45.30 12.42
CA GLN A 220 5.49 -46.39 12.87
C GLN A 220 6.08 -47.72 12.37
N PRO A 221 6.49 -48.63 13.26
CA PRO A 221 7.09 -49.89 12.84
C PRO A 221 6.01 -50.78 12.20
N SER A 222 6.08 -50.99 10.89
CA SER A 222 5.35 -52.07 10.22
C SER A 222 6.03 -53.42 10.51
N ALA A 223 5.95 -53.88 11.76
CA ALA A 223 6.25 -55.28 12.10
C ALA A 223 5.50 -55.66 13.40
N PRO A 224 4.75 -56.78 13.42
CA PRO A 224 4.11 -57.26 14.64
C PRO A 224 5.19 -57.66 15.66
N ILE A 225 5.00 -57.22 16.90
CA ILE A 225 5.92 -57.40 18.03
C ILE A 225 5.97 -58.88 18.42
N VAL A 226 7.04 -59.60 18.03
CA VAL A 226 7.40 -60.88 18.66
C VAL A 226 8.35 -60.58 19.82
N MET A 227 7.84 -60.74 21.04
CA MET A 227 8.59 -60.72 22.30
C MET A 227 9.80 -61.67 22.24
N GLN A 228 11.01 -61.13 22.23
CA GLN A 228 12.22 -61.87 22.60
C GLN A 228 12.81 -61.24 23.87
N GLN A 229 12.52 -61.88 25.00
CA GLN A 229 13.11 -61.59 26.30
C GLN A 229 14.63 -61.73 26.23
N LYS A 230 15.35 -60.60 26.16
CA LYS A 230 16.80 -60.56 26.42
C LYS A 230 17.03 -60.72 27.92
N LYS A 231 17.24 -61.97 28.33
CA LYS A 231 17.66 -62.42 29.67
C LYS A 231 18.89 -61.61 30.11
N ARG A 232 18.68 -60.65 31.03
CA ARG A 232 19.76 -59.90 31.69
C ARG A 232 20.27 -60.77 32.84
N ASN A 233 21.37 -61.47 32.62
CA ASN A 233 22.06 -62.20 33.69
C ASN A 233 22.63 -61.19 34.69
N PHE A 234 22.17 -61.28 35.95
CA PHE A 234 22.76 -60.64 37.12
C PHE A 234 23.85 -61.55 37.67
N PRO A 235 25.08 -61.08 37.96
CA PRO A 235 26.02 -61.83 38.77
C PRO A 235 25.74 -61.56 40.26
N THR A 236 25.36 -62.61 40.97
CA THR A 236 25.39 -62.71 42.44
C THR A 236 26.83 -62.64 42.94
N GLY A 237 27.03 -61.93 44.06
CA GLY A 237 28.34 -61.70 44.65
C GLY A 237 29.04 -62.96 45.17
N LEU A 238 30.35 -62.83 45.36
CA LEU A 238 31.13 -63.66 46.26
C LEU A 238 32.19 -62.79 46.93
N GLU A 239 32.04 -62.63 48.25
CA GLU A 239 33.06 -62.15 49.16
C GLU A 239 34.19 -63.19 49.28
N THR A 240 35.45 -62.75 49.23
CA THR A 240 36.58 -63.31 50.02
C THR A 240 37.70 -62.27 50.09
N PHE A 241 37.77 -61.52 51.19
CA PHE A 241 38.89 -61.35 52.13
C PHE A 241 38.59 -60.21 53.09
#